data_AF-A0A7D5I513-F1
#
_entry.id   AF-A0A7D5I513-F1
#
_cell.length_a   1.000
_cell.length_b   1.000
_cell.length_c   1.000
_cell.angle_alpha   90.00
_cell.angle_beta   90.00
_cell.angle_gamma   90.00
#
_symmetry.space_group_name_H-M   'P 1'
#
loop_
_entity.id
_entity.type
_entity.pdbx_description
1 polymer ?
#
loop_
_entity_poly.entity_id
_entity_poly.type
_entity_poly.pdbx_seq_one_letter_code
_entity_poly.pdbx_strand_id
1 'polypeptide(L)'
;MVVKNDDSGEVMLILTRDADLLVPMIRLCDQTRHEGLNGQTQLEKWTYSQMLQNLGMEIEKKEAFEPEIGQLMLENSRKMGLYQKILEIPPQAKRLANEKNLKLVEWELTGLLNSLGQEIEKITGSKYPVKKDEQYYADLYG
;
A
#
# COMPACT_ATOMS: atom_id res chain seq x y z
N MET A 1 19.13 16.32 16.31
CA MET A 1 19.38 15.62 15.03
C MET A 1 18.15 15.86 14.17
N VAL A 2 18.23 16.74 13.17
CA VAL A 2 17.08 17.11 12.33
C VAL A 2 16.78 15.91 11.41
N VAL A 3 15.55 15.41 11.47
CA VAL A 3 15.06 14.28 10.65
C VAL A 3 15.25 14.68 9.18
N LYS A 4 16.11 13.97 8.45
CA LYS A 4 16.42 14.27 7.06
C LYS A 4 15.24 13.90 6.16
N ASN A 5 14.37 14.86 5.85
CA ASN A 5 13.37 14.90 4.77
C ASN A 5 13.28 13.60 3.95
N ASP A 6 12.34 12.73 4.28
CA ASP A 6 12.02 11.55 3.47
C ASP A 6 10.64 11.77 2.85
N ASP A 7 10.62 11.90 1.53
CA ASP A 7 9.43 12.22 0.74
C ASP A 7 8.80 10.95 0.15
N SER A 8 9.22 9.74 0.58
CA SER A 8 8.75 8.47 0.02
C SER A 8 7.22 8.32 0.09
N GLY A 9 6.59 8.78 1.17
CA GLY A 9 5.12 8.82 1.28
C GLY A 9 4.48 9.77 0.26
N GLU A 10 5.02 10.98 0.13
CA GLU A 10 4.54 11.98 -0.84
C GLU A 10 4.69 11.49 -2.29
N VAL A 11 5.85 10.94 -2.64
CA VAL A 11 6.11 10.32 -3.95
C VAL A 11 5.08 9.25 -4.24
N MET A 12 4.80 8.37 -3.27
CA MET A 12 3.81 7.31 -3.44
C MET A 12 2.38 7.82 -3.56
N LEU A 13 2.01 8.88 -2.85
CA LEU A 13 0.69 9.48 -3.00
C LEU A 13 0.50 10.12 -4.36
N ILE A 14 1.47 10.90 -4.83
CA ILE A 14 1.42 11.51 -6.16
C ILE A 14 1.32 10.40 -7.21
N LEU A 15 2.23 9.43 -7.16
CA LEU A 15 2.29 8.33 -8.11
C LEU A 15 0.97 7.55 -8.18
N THR A 16 0.43 7.17 -7.03
CA THR A 16 -0.78 6.36 -6.98
C THR A 16 -2.03 7.14 -7.33
N ARG A 17 -2.07 8.46 -7.13
CA ARG A 17 -3.16 9.31 -7.62
C ARG A 17 -3.09 9.47 -9.14
N ASP A 18 -1.92 9.82 -9.67
CA ASP A 18 -1.72 10.01 -11.11
C ASP A 18 -2.01 8.73 -11.92
N ALA A 19 -1.82 7.56 -11.31
CA ALA A 19 -2.09 6.26 -11.92
C ALA A 19 -3.49 5.67 -11.61
N ASP A 20 -4.38 6.42 -10.96
CA ASP A 20 -5.69 5.95 -10.48
C ASP A 20 -5.60 4.67 -9.60
N LEU A 21 -4.52 4.53 -8.87
CA LEU A 21 -4.17 3.36 -8.05
C LEU A 21 -4.48 3.53 -6.57
N LEU A 22 -4.61 4.77 -6.06
CA LEU A 22 -4.78 5.01 -4.62
C LEU A 22 -6.00 4.26 -4.07
N VAL A 23 -7.18 4.45 -4.66
CA VAL A 23 -8.41 3.79 -4.21
C VAL A 23 -8.35 2.27 -4.40
N PRO A 24 -7.88 1.72 -5.53
CA PRO A 24 -7.66 0.28 -5.63
C PRO A 24 -6.75 -0.32 -4.56
N MET A 25 -5.69 0.40 -4.16
CA MET A 25 -4.79 -0.05 -3.09
C MET A 25 -5.46 -0.04 -1.72
N ILE A 26 -6.32 0.95 -1.44
CA ILE A 26 -7.16 0.99 -0.22
C ILE A 26 -8.14 -0.19 -0.23
N ARG A 27 -8.87 -0.38 -1.33
CA ARG A 27 -9.82 -1.50 -1.51
C ARG A 27 -9.14 -2.87 -1.34
N LEU A 28 -7.93 -3.02 -1.86
CA LEU A 28 -7.14 -4.25 -1.70
C LEU A 28 -6.95 -4.57 -0.21
N CYS A 29 -6.57 -3.59 0.59
CA CYS A 29 -6.36 -3.78 2.03
C CYS A 29 -7.68 -4.08 2.75
N ASP A 30 -8.73 -3.31 2.47
CA ASP A 30 -10.06 -3.46 3.08
C ASP A 30 -10.65 -4.85 2.80
N GLN A 31 -10.61 -5.28 1.55
CA GLN A 31 -11.13 -6.59 1.13
C GLN A 31 -10.30 -7.72 1.73
N THR A 32 -8.97 -7.63 1.64
CA THR A 32 -8.07 -8.68 2.15
C THR A 32 -8.24 -8.85 3.65
N ARG A 33 -8.36 -7.76 4.40
CA ARG A 33 -8.62 -7.84 5.84
C ARG A 33 -9.98 -8.44 6.15
N HIS A 34 -11.03 -8.05 5.42
CA HIS A 34 -12.36 -8.62 5.61
C HIS A 34 -12.39 -10.14 5.34
N GLU A 35 -11.73 -10.59 4.27
CA GLU A 35 -11.60 -12.01 3.93
C GLU A 35 -10.80 -12.78 5.00
N GLY A 36 -9.67 -12.23 5.47
CA GLY A 36 -8.88 -12.82 6.55
C GLY A 36 -9.68 -12.96 7.86
N LEU A 37 -10.38 -11.91 8.27
CA LEU A 37 -11.22 -11.93 9.48
C LEU A 37 -12.37 -12.93 9.42
N ASN A 38 -12.90 -13.23 8.23
CA ASN A 38 -13.95 -14.23 8.03
C ASN A 38 -13.42 -15.69 8.03
N GLY A 39 -12.11 -15.91 8.11
CA GLY A 39 -11.49 -17.23 8.05
C GLY A 39 -10.51 -17.57 9.18
N GLN A 40 -10.01 -16.58 9.93
CA GLN A 40 -8.96 -16.78 10.94
C GLN A 40 -9.13 -15.81 12.12
N THR A 41 -9.37 -16.35 13.32
CA THR A 41 -9.82 -15.63 14.54
C THR A 41 -8.72 -14.86 15.31
N GLN A 42 -7.51 -14.69 14.78
CA GLN A 42 -6.38 -14.03 15.47
C GLN A 42 -5.88 -12.73 14.79
N LEU A 43 -6.54 -12.26 13.73
CA LEU A 43 -5.96 -11.30 12.78
C LEU A 43 -6.37 -9.83 12.98
N GLU A 44 -6.81 -9.44 14.17
CA GLU A 44 -7.39 -8.10 14.40
C GLU A 44 -6.43 -6.91 14.25
N LYS A 45 -5.15 -7.14 13.94
CA LYS A 45 -4.07 -6.16 14.18
C LYS A 45 -3.41 -5.56 12.95
N TRP A 46 -3.78 -5.92 11.72
CA TRP A 46 -3.02 -5.47 10.55
C TRP A 46 -3.41 -4.07 10.11
N THR A 47 -2.44 -3.16 10.13
CA THR A 47 -2.61 -1.82 9.58
C THR A 47 -2.41 -1.80 8.07
N TYR A 48 -2.85 -0.74 7.40
CA TYR A 48 -2.57 -0.55 5.96
C TYR A 48 -1.07 -0.64 5.66
N SER A 49 -0.24 0.03 6.47
CA SER A 49 1.22 -0.02 6.36
C SER A 49 1.75 -1.45 6.41
N GLN A 50 1.33 -2.24 7.39
CA GLN A 50 1.79 -3.62 7.55
C GLN A 50 1.34 -4.53 6.41
N MET A 51 0.08 -4.42 5.97
CA MET A 51 -0.44 -5.24 4.89
C MET A 51 0.28 -4.96 3.57
N LEU A 52 0.49 -3.68 3.25
CA LEU A 52 1.21 -3.26 2.05
C LEU A 52 2.70 -3.58 2.12
N GLN A 53 3.33 -3.45 3.29
CA GLN A 53 4.71 -3.88 3.51
C GLN A 53 4.86 -5.39 3.25
N ASN A 54 4.01 -6.22 3.84
CA ASN A 54 4.04 -7.68 3.64
C ASN A 54 3.78 -8.06 2.18
N LEU A 55 2.91 -7.34 1.46
CA LEU A 55 2.75 -7.52 0.02
C LEU A 55 4.05 -7.27 -0.74
N GLY A 56 4.74 -6.17 -0.42
CA GLY A 56 6.03 -5.86 -1.03
C GLY A 56 7.09 -6.92 -0.74
N MET A 57 7.15 -7.41 0.51
CA MET A 57 8.06 -8.48 0.91
C MET A 57 7.77 -9.77 0.14
N GLU A 58 6.51 -10.15 0.01
CA GLU A 58 6.08 -11.34 -0.72
C GLU A 58 6.47 -11.25 -2.21
N ILE A 59 6.21 -10.10 -2.85
CA ILE A 59 6.57 -9.87 -4.26
C ILE A 59 8.10 -9.92 -4.46
N GLU A 60 8.85 -9.31 -3.54
CA GLU A 60 10.31 -9.28 -3.58
C GLU A 60 10.94 -10.59 -3.07
N LYS A 61 10.14 -11.58 -2.66
CA LYS A 61 10.58 -12.86 -2.08
C LYS A 61 11.49 -12.69 -0.87
N LYS A 62 11.20 -11.69 -0.05
CA LYS A 62 11.83 -11.45 1.25
C LYS A 62 11.07 -12.22 2.33
N GLU A 63 11.74 -12.55 3.42
CA GLU A 63 11.12 -13.21 4.56
C GLU A 63 10.09 -12.26 5.21
N ALA A 64 8.80 -12.48 4.92
CA ALA A 64 7.70 -11.66 5.41
C ALA A 64 7.52 -11.82 6.92
N PHE A 65 7.19 -10.72 7.61
CA PHE A 65 6.91 -10.75 9.05
C PHE A 65 5.64 -11.57 9.35
N GLU A 66 4.66 -11.50 8.47
CA GLU A 66 3.40 -12.25 8.54
C GLU A 66 3.11 -12.88 7.16
N PRO A 67 3.68 -14.06 6.86
CA PRO A 67 3.64 -14.66 5.53
C PRO A 67 2.22 -14.95 5.03
N GLU A 68 1.30 -15.29 5.94
CA GLU A 68 -0.11 -15.54 5.59
C GLU A 68 -0.78 -14.29 5.00
N ILE A 69 -0.47 -13.10 5.51
CA ILE A 69 -0.99 -11.83 4.95
C ILE A 69 -0.34 -11.52 3.62
N GLY A 70 0.99 -11.64 3.55
CA GLY A 70 1.73 -11.34 2.32
C GLY A 70 1.18 -12.15 1.16
N GLN A 71 0.96 -13.44 1.38
CA GLN A 71 0.37 -14.34 0.40
C GLN A 71 -1.07 -13.96 0.05
N LEU A 72 -1.94 -13.70 1.04
CA LEU A 72 -3.33 -13.32 0.78
C LEU A 72 -3.44 -11.98 0.04
N MET A 73 -2.63 -10.99 0.41
CA MET A 73 -2.52 -9.71 -0.29
C MET A 73 -2.05 -9.90 -1.73
N LEU A 74 -1.07 -10.77 -1.97
CA LEU A 74 -0.58 -11.07 -3.30
C LEU A 74 -1.67 -11.73 -4.15
N GLU A 75 -2.38 -12.73 -3.63
CA GLU A 75 -3.48 -13.40 -4.31
C GLU A 75 -4.59 -12.40 -4.68
N ASN A 76 -5.00 -11.55 -3.74
CA ASN A 76 -6.05 -10.57 -3.98
C ASN A 76 -5.60 -9.46 -4.95
N SER A 77 -4.33 -9.02 -4.89
CA SER A 77 -3.79 -8.07 -5.86
C SER A 77 -3.84 -8.62 -7.29
N ARG A 78 -3.65 -9.94 -7.47
CA ARG A 78 -3.79 -10.61 -8.77
C ARG A 78 -5.25 -10.69 -9.21
N LYS A 79 -6.17 -11.08 -8.30
CA LYS A 79 -7.62 -11.13 -8.59
C LYS A 79 -8.16 -9.76 -9.00
N MET A 80 -7.67 -8.69 -8.38
CA MET A 80 -8.06 -7.31 -8.68
C MET A 80 -7.32 -6.71 -9.89
N GLY A 81 -6.41 -7.45 -10.54
CA GLY A 81 -5.64 -6.97 -11.68
C GLY A 81 -4.60 -5.88 -11.35
N LEU A 82 -4.21 -5.74 -10.08
CA LEU A 82 -3.28 -4.72 -9.60
C LEU A 82 -1.81 -5.16 -9.66
N TYR A 83 -1.56 -6.47 -9.66
CA TYR A 83 -0.20 -7.04 -9.55
C TYR A 83 0.81 -6.42 -10.52
N GLN A 84 0.47 -6.29 -11.81
CA GLN A 84 1.40 -5.72 -12.80
C GLN A 84 1.68 -4.24 -12.52
N LYS A 85 0.66 -3.46 -12.15
CA LYS A 85 0.82 -2.04 -11.81
C LYS A 85 1.71 -1.86 -10.57
N ILE A 86 1.59 -2.76 -9.59
CA ILE A 86 2.42 -2.74 -8.38
C ILE A 86 3.90 -2.99 -8.70
N LEU A 87 4.21 -3.88 -9.64
CA LEU A 87 5.60 -4.13 -10.08
C LEU A 87 6.24 -2.91 -10.75
N GLU A 88 5.44 -2.01 -11.31
CA GLU A 88 5.93 -0.78 -11.96
C GLU A 88 6.18 0.37 -10.98
N ILE A 89 5.74 0.25 -9.72
CA ILE A 89 5.90 1.29 -8.70
C ILE A 89 7.37 1.71 -8.52
N PRO A 90 8.34 0.79 -8.31
CA PRO A 90 9.71 1.21 -8.01
C PRO A 90 10.38 2.06 -9.10
N PRO A 91 10.36 1.68 -10.40
CA PRO A 91 10.93 2.53 -11.44
C PRO A 91 10.17 3.86 -11.62
N GLN A 92 8.83 3.86 -11.47
CA GLN A 92 8.04 5.09 -11.60
C GLN A 92 8.28 6.06 -10.43
N ALA A 93 8.36 5.54 -9.19
CA ALA A 93 8.67 6.34 -8.00
C ALA A 93 10.05 7.02 -8.11
N LYS A 94 11.07 6.28 -8.57
CA LYS A 94 12.42 6.84 -8.80
C LYS A 94 12.40 7.96 -9.84
N ARG A 95 11.68 7.75 -10.94
CA ARG A 95 11.52 8.76 -11.99
C ARG A 95 10.84 10.02 -11.45
N LEU A 96 9.72 9.85 -10.77
CA LEU A 96 8.94 10.94 -10.19
C LEU A 96 9.75 11.74 -9.16
N ALA A 97 10.47 11.05 -8.28
CA ALA A 97 11.31 11.69 -7.27
C ALA A 97 12.39 12.57 -7.92
N ASN A 98 13.04 12.08 -8.98
CA ASN A 98 14.02 12.85 -9.74
C ASN A 98 13.39 14.06 -10.46
N GLU A 99 12.26 13.87 -11.12
CA GLU A 99 11.56 14.94 -11.86
C GLU A 99 11.07 16.06 -10.94
N LYS A 100 10.65 15.73 -9.71
CA LYS A 100 10.14 16.70 -8.72
C LYS A 100 11.19 17.15 -7.70
N ASN A 101 12.44 16.68 -7.82
CA ASN A 101 13.51 16.95 -6.86
C ASN A 101 13.14 16.58 -5.41
N LEU A 102 12.44 15.45 -5.25
CA LEU A 102 12.03 14.87 -3.96
C LEU A 102 13.05 13.85 -3.48
N LYS A 103 13.22 13.74 -2.16
CA LYS A 103 14.16 12.81 -1.54
C LYS A 103 13.48 11.49 -1.22
N LEU A 104 13.71 10.49 -2.08
CA LEU A 104 13.29 9.12 -1.86
C LEU A 104 14.35 8.37 -1.01
N VAL A 105 14.00 7.95 0.20
CA VAL A 105 14.89 7.11 1.05
C VAL A 105 14.63 5.63 0.83
N GLU A 106 13.38 5.25 0.52
CA GLU A 106 12.95 3.88 0.27
C GLU A 106 12.80 3.64 -1.24
N TRP A 107 13.61 2.72 -1.80
CA TRP A 107 13.73 2.53 -3.26
C TRP A 107 13.18 1.19 -3.72
N GLU A 108 12.94 0.31 -2.75
CA GLU A 108 12.44 -1.05 -2.91
C GLU A 108 10.93 -1.06 -2.75
N LEU A 109 10.27 -2.02 -3.38
CA LEU A 109 8.81 -2.11 -3.36
C LEU A 109 8.28 -2.25 -1.94
N THR A 110 8.95 -3.04 -1.09
CA THR A 110 8.60 -3.17 0.33
C THR A 110 8.54 -1.82 1.05
N GLY A 111 9.58 -1.00 0.91
CA GLY A 111 9.67 0.30 1.58
C GLY A 111 8.65 1.30 1.02
N LEU A 112 8.52 1.35 -0.31
CA LEU A 112 7.55 2.21 -0.98
C LEU A 112 6.10 1.87 -0.61
N LEU A 113 5.73 0.59 -0.60
CA LEU A 113 4.40 0.15 -0.20
C LEU A 113 4.12 0.40 1.29
N ASN A 114 5.13 0.27 2.15
CA ASN A 114 5.03 0.65 3.55
C ASN A 114 4.75 2.15 3.70
N SER A 115 5.50 3.02 3.00
CA SER A 115 5.26 4.48 3.00
C SER A 115 3.87 4.83 2.47
N LEU A 116 3.41 4.20 1.39
CA LEU A 116 2.05 4.37 0.88
C LEU A 116 1.00 4.02 1.93
N GLY A 117 1.18 2.91 2.64
CA GLY A 117 0.26 2.49 3.68
C GLY A 117 0.14 3.53 4.80
N GLN A 118 1.25 4.10 5.26
CA GLN A 118 1.23 5.18 6.26
C GLN A 118 0.45 6.41 5.78
N GLU A 119 0.54 6.75 4.50
CA GLU A 119 -0.24 7.85 3.94
C GLU A 119 -1.74 7.51 3.82
N ILE A 120 -2.07 6.27 3.44
CA ILE A 120 -3.45 5.78 3.45
C ILE A 120 -4.05 5.84 4.87
N GLU A 121 -3.29 5.51 5.91
CA GLU A 121 -3.77 5.61 7.30
C GLU A 121 -4.17 7.05 7.66
N LYS A 122 -3.43 8.05 7.14
CA LYS A 122 -3.78 9.47 7.31
C LYS A 122 -5.02 9.85 6.51
N ILE A 123 -5.11 9.42 5.26
CA ILE A 123 -6.24 9.72 4.35
C ILE A 123 -7.54 9.13 4.88
N THR A 124 -7.50 7.88 5.33
CA THR A 124 -8.68 7.15 5.80
C THR A 124 -9.06 7.51 7.24
N GLY A 125 -8.17 8.20 7.97
CA GLY A 125 -8.34 8.51 9.39
C GLY A 125 -8.29 7.27 10.30
N SER A 126 -7.85 6.12 9.79
CA SER A 126 -7.78 4.85 10.51
C SER A 126 -6.51 4.10 10.13
N LYS A 127 -5.84 3.53 11.15
CA LYS A 127 -4.74 2.60 10.90
C LYS A 127 -5.23 1.29 10.28
N TYR A 128 -6.44 0.89 10.65
CA TYR A 128 -6.98 -0.41 10.36
C TYR A 128 -7.90 -0.34 9.14
N PRO A 129 -7.68 -1.17 8.11
CA PRO A 129 -8.60 -1.33 7.01
C PRO A 129 -9.98 -1.77 7.52
N VAL A 130 -11.03 -1.21 6.94
CA VAL A 130 -12.41 -1.52 7.28
C VAL A 130 -13.18 -1.42 5.99
N LYS A 131 -13.85 -2.50 5.59
CA LYS A 131 -14.70 -2.51 4.38
C LYS A 131 -15.64 -1.30 4.39
N LYS A 132 -15.56 -0.48 3.35
CA LYS A 132 -16.40 0.71 3.16
C LYS A 132 -17.44 0.47 2.08
N ASP A 133 -18.40 1.38 2.00
CA ASP A 133 -19.35 1.41 0.89
C ASP A 133 -18.70 2.04 -0.36
N GLU A 134 -19.37 1.89 -1.50
CA GLU A 134 -18.88 2.43 -2.78
C GLU A 134 -18.83 3.97 -2.80
N GLN A 135 -19.68 4.63 -2.00
CA GLN A 135 -19.71 6.09 -1.92
C GLN A 135 -18.42 6.62 -1.30
N TYR A 136 -17.96 6.01 -0.20
CA TYR A 136 -16.69 6.36 0.44
C TYR A 136 -15.53 6.33 -0.56
N TYR A 137 -15.44 5.26 -1.37
CA TYR A 137 -14.37 5.14 -2.35
C TYR A 137 -14.49 6.15 -3.50
N ALA A 138 -15.72 6.52 -3.88
CA ALA A 138 -15.96 7.55 -4.89
C ALA A 138 -15.55 8.93 -4.39
N ASP A 139 -15.81 9.25 -3.12
CA ASP A 139 -15.46 10.52 -2.50
C ASP A 139 -13.93 10.74 -2.40
N LEU A 140 -13.12 9.68 -2.45
CA LEU A 140 -11.66 9.76 -2.49
C LEU A 140 -11.08 10.20 -3.84
N TYR A 141 -11.89 10.22 -4.90
CA TYR A 141 -11.53 10.72 -6.23
C TYR A 141 -11.96 12.18 -6.47
N GLY A 142 -12.77 12.77 -5.56
CA GLY A 142 -13.24 14.16 -5.63
C GLY A 142 -12.24 15.17 -5.07
#